data_AF-W4VA70-F1
#
_entry.id   AF-W4VA70-F1
#
_cell.length_a   1.000
_cell.length_b   1.000
_cell.length_c   1.000
_cell.angle_alpha   90.00
_cell.angle_beta   90.00
_cell.angle_gamma   90.00
#
_symmetry.space_group_name_H-M   'P 1'
#
loop_
_entity.id
_entity.type
_entity.pdbx_description
1 polymer ?
#
loop_
_entity_poly.entity_id
_entity_poly.type
_entity_poly.pdbx_seq_one_letter_code
_entity_poly.pdbx_strand_id
1 'polypeptide(L)'
;MWGEFDFWRILVEYFLDEADSIRIDCWNEEESIINKILSFSSSVDKESSERMTILTLPVNEKTVEQILYNAFDEKRRIKWFSLFLVRDGEVFFSSEHYGKEFSITGITKDELKWVKCVVPKNFIFHTY
;
A
#
# COMPACT_ATOMS: atom_id res chain seq x y z
N MET A 1 3.02 22.43 -2.72
CA MET A 1 2.61 22.20 -4.13
C MET A 1 2.79 20.72 -4.37
N TRP A 2 1.73 19.94 -4.15
CA TRP A 2 1.79 18.49 -4.13
C TRP A 2 1.53 17.98 -5.55
N GLY A 3 2.55 17.39 -6.19
CA GLY A 3 2.42 16.88 -7.57
C GLY A 3 1.57 15.60 -7.63
N GLU A 4 1.23 15.18 -8.85
CA GLU A 4 0.29 14.11 -9.28
C GLU A 4 0.22 12.77 -8.49
N PHE A 5 1.09 12.51 -7.51
CA PHE A 5 1.09 11.31 -6.66
C PHE A 5 0.56 11.52 -5.23
N ASP A 6 0.06 12.70 -4.89
CA ASP A 6 -0.43 12.98 -3.53
C ASP A 6 -1.71 12.19 -3.18
N PHE A 7 -2.52 11.85 -4.20
CA PHE A 7 -3.73 11.07 -3.99
C PHE A 7 -3.44 9.69 -3.39
N TRP A 8 -2.31 9.05 -3.74
CA TRP A 8 -1.93 7.75 -3.17
C TRP A 8 -1.75 7.87 -1.65
N ARG A 9 -1.01 8.89 -1.21
CA ARG A 9 -0.76 9.11 0.22
C ARG A 9 -2.06 9.42 0.95
N ILE A 10 -2.90 10.30 0.39
CA ILE A 10 -4.20 10.67 0.97
C ILE A 10 -5.08 9.43 1.18
N LEU A 11 -5.14 8.54 0.19
CA LEU A 11 -5.95 7.31 0.28
C LEU A 11 -5.37 6.33 1.28
N VAL A 12 -4.08 6.05 1.20
CA VAL A 12 -3.42 5.11 2.11
C VAL A 12 -3.50 5.60 3.55
N GLU A 13 -3.31 6.90 3.79
CA GLU A 13 -3.44 7.52 5.11
C GLU A 13 -4.87 7.40 5.66
N TYR A 14 -5.89 7.71 4.85
CA TYR A 14 -7.29 7.62 5.29
C TYR A 14 -7.68 6.19 5.71
N PHE A 15 -7.28 5.18 4.94
CA PHE A 15 -7.66 3.79 5.22
C PHE A 15 -6.74 3.09 6.22
N LEU A 16 -5.57 3.66 6.52
CA LEU A 16 -4.60 3.08 7.45
C LEU A 16 -5.17 2.93 8.88
N ASP A 17 -6.00 3.88 9.30
CA ASP A 17 -6.63 3.91 10.62
C ASP A 17 -7.54 2.70 10.88
N GLU A 18 -8.00 2.05 9.82
CA GLU A 18 -8.87 0.88 9.91
C GLU A 18 -8.11 -0.45 9.68
N ALA A 19 -6.78 -0.41 9.54
CA ALA A 19 -5.96 -1.58 9.28
C ALA A 19 -5.35 -2.13 10.59
N ASP A 20 -5.33 -3.45 10.73
CA ASP A 20 -4.61 -4.13 11.79
C ASP A 20 -3.15 -4.40 11.39
N SER A 21 -2.92 -4.59 10.09
CA SER A 21 -1.59 -4.81 9.53
C SER A 21 -1.47 -4.33 8.09
N ILE A 22 -0.23 -4.18 7.66
CA ILE A 22 0.13 -3.81 6.29
C ILE A 22 0.89 -4.98 5.69
N ARG A 23 0.47 -5.44 4.52
CA ARG A 23 1.24 -6.42 3.74
C ARG A 23 1.90 -5.70 2.57
N ILE A 24 3.18 -5.97 2.36
CA ILE A 24 3.94 -5.47 1.23
C ILE A 24 4.53 -6.64 0.47
N ASP A 25 4.29 -6.62 -0.84
CA ASP A 25 4.85 -7.61 -1.75
C ASP A 25 5.92 -6.94 -2.61
N CYS A 26 7.11 -7.56 -2.63
CA CYS A 26 8.24 -7.16 -3.45
C CYS A 26 8.65 -8.32 -4.36
N TRP A 27 9.17 -8.02 -5.54
CA TRP A 27 9.87 -9.04 -6.33
C TRP A 27 11.13 -9.49 -5.59
N ASN A 28 11.48 -10.77 -5.71
CA ASN A 28 12.65 -11.33 -5.02
C ASN A 28 13.96 -10.63 -5.39
N GLU A 29 14.06 -10.08 -6.61
CA GLU A 29 15.22 -9.33 -7.11
C GLU A 29 15.33 -7.92 -6.51
N GLU A 30 14.28 -7.40 -5.86
CA GLU A 30 14.26 -6.07 -5.23
C GLU A 30 14.91 -6.07 -3.83
N GLU A 31 16.04 -6.76 -3.67
CA GLU A 31 16.71 -7.00 -2.37
C GLU A 31 17.00 -5.71 -1.59
N SER A 32 17.43 -4.64 -2.29
CA SER A 32 17.71 -3.34 -1.66
C SER A 32 16.48 -2.69 -1.04
N ILE A 33 15.30 -2.98 -1.59
CA ILE A 33 14.02 -2.49 -1.09
C ILE A 33 13.61 -3.37 0.08
N ILE A 34 13.60 -4.70 -0.11
CA ILE A 34 13.28 -5.69 0.93
C ILE A 34 14.09 -5.42 2.20
N ASN A 35 15.41 -5.24 2.09
CA ASN A 35 16.28 -5.01 3.24
C ASN A 35 15.95 -3.72 4.01
N LYS A 36 15.43 -2.68 3.34
CA LYS A 36 15.04 -1.42 4.00
C LYS A 36 13.77 -1.59 4.84
N ILE A 37 12.78 -2.31 4.31
CA ILE A 37 11.50 -2.54 4.98
C ILE A 37 11.57 -3.68 6.01
N LEU A 38 12.50 -4.61 5.86
CA LEU A 38 12.65 -5.77 6.77
C LEU A 38 12.68 -5.39 8.26
N SER A 39 13.37 -4.29 8.61
CA SER A 39 13.46 -3.80 10.00
C SER A 39 12.14 -3.30 10.61
N PHE A 40 11.10 -3.16 9.79
CA PHE A 40 9.74 -2.77 10.19
C PHE A 40 8.77 -3.95 10.15
N SER A 41 9.17 -5.08 9.56
CA SER A 41 8.31 -6.27 9.42
C SER A 41 8.20 -7.06 10.73
N SER A 42 6.99 -7.54 11.02
CA SER A 42 6.74 -8.54 12.06
C SER A 42 6.94 -9.96 11.54
N SER A 43 6.77 -10.17 10.24
CA SER A 43 7.01 -11.46 9.59
C SER A 43 7.40 -11.31 8.12
N VAL A 44 8.07 -12.33 7.60
CA VAL A 44 8.47 -12.45 6.20
C VAL A 44 8.10 -13.83 5.70
N ASP A 45 7.47 -13.88 4.53
CA ASP A 45 7.13 -15.09 3.82
C ASP A 45 7.79 -15.07 2.44
N LYS A 46 8.59 -16.10 2.17
CA LYS A 46 9.29 -16.32 0.89
C LYS A 46 8.87 -17.64 0.24
N GLU A 47 8.00 -18.40 0.89
CA GLU A 47 7.65 -19.77 0.48
C GLU A 47 6.30 -19.79 -0.24
N SER A 48 5.38 -18.89 0.11
CA SER A 48 4.05 -18.83 -0.50
C SER A 48 4.06 -18.30 -1.95
N SER A 49 5.16 -17.70 -2.40
CA SER A 49 5.33 -17.21 -3.77
C SER A 49 6.76 -17.39 -4.27
N GLU A 50 6.94 -18.14 -5.36
CA GLU A 50 8.27 -18.41 -5.94
C GLU A 50 9.01 -17.13 -6.39
N ARG A 51 8.27 -16.05 -6.67
CA ARG A 51 8.82 -14.81 -7.26
C ARG A 51 8.80 -13.62 -6.32
N MET A 52 8.13 -13.73 -5.18
CA MET A 52 7.88 -12.58 -4.33
C MET A 52 8.21 -12.85 -2.87
N THR A 53 8.76 -11.83 -2.24
CA THR A 53 8.91 -11.77 -0.79
C THR A 53 7.75 -10.94 -0.24
N ILE A 54 6.97 -11.55 0.64
CA ILE A 54 5.82 -10.94 1.29
C ILE A 54 6.25 -10.53 2.71
N LEU A 55 6.10 -9.24 3.04
CA LEU A 55 6.40 -8.70 4.35
C LEU A 55 5.11 -8.25 5.03
N THR A 56 4.88 -8.70 6.25
CA THR A 56 3.79 -8.18 7.09
C THR A 56 4.35 -7.22 8.11
N LEU A 57 3.74 -6.04 8.22
CA LEU A 57 4.16 -4.96 9.09
C LEU A 57 3.03 -4.62 10.07
N PRO A 58 3.34 -4.38 11.34
CA PRO A 58 2.37 -3.86 12.30
C PRO A 58 2.05 -2.40 12.01
N VAL A 59 0.79 -2.01 12.24
CA VAL A 59 0.38 -0.60 12.19
C VAL A 59 0.83 0.09 13.49
N ASN A 60 1.94 0.82 13.40
CA ASN A 60 2.46 1.69 14.47
C ASN A 60 3.09 2.94 13.85
N GLU A 61 3.36 3.96 14.68
CA GLU A 61 3.87 5.26 14.23
C GLU A 61 5.09 5.15 13.29
N LYS A 62 6.07 4.33 13.66
CA LYS A 62 7.32 4.16 12.88
C LYS A 62 7.05 3.50 11.52
N THR A 63 6.18 2.50 11.48
CA THR A 63 5.75 1.87 10.23
C THR A 63 4.97 2.86 9.37
N VAL A 64 3.98 3.54 9.94
CA VAL A 64 3.13 4.50 9.24
C VAL A 64 3.96 5.62 8.61
N GLU A 65 4.93 6.16 9.36
CA GLU A 65 5.84 7.18 8.84
C GLU A 65 6.64 6.65 7.63
N GLN A 66 7.18 5.44 7.76
CA GLN A 66 7.90 4.78 6.66
C GLN A 66 7.02 4.55 5.43
N ILE A 67 5.75 4.17 5.63
CA ILE A 67 4.81 3.94 4.54
C ILE A 67 4.44 5.25 3.84
N LEU A 68 3.99 6.25 4.58
CA LEU A 68 3.46 7.48 3.98
C LEU A 68 4.55 8.37 3.40
N TYR A 69 5.70 8.49 4.08
CA TYR A 69 6.73 9.47 3.72
C TYR A 69 7.88 8.88 2.91
N ASN A 70 8.12 7.57 3.00
CA ASN A 70 9.22 6.91 2.29
C ASN A 70 8.77 5.92 1.19
N ALA A 71 7.48 5.92 0.79
CA ALA A 71 6.97 5.06 -0.29
C ALA A 71 7.60 5.31 -1.68
N PHE A 72 8.07 6.54 -1.97
CA PHE A 72 8.48 6.93 -3.32
C PHE A 72 10.00 6.90 -3.53
N ASP A 73 10.43 6.46 -4.71
CA ASP A 73 11.81 6.56 -5.20
C ASP A 73 12.15 7.97 -5.73
N GLU A 74 13.40 8.16 -6.14
CA GLU A 74 13.89 9.44 -6.68
C GLU A 74 13.15 9.88 -7.96
N LYS A 75 12.47 8.95 -8.65
CA LYS A 75 11.65 9.20 -9.84
C LYS A 75 10.16 9.34 -9.50
N ARG A 76 9.81 9.46 -8.22
CA ARG A 76 8.44 9.56 -7.69
C ARG A 76 7.56 8.35 -8.00
N ARG A 77 8.16 7.17 -8.09
CA ARG A 77 7.44 5.89 -8.25
C ARG A 77 7.37 5.17 -6.92
N ILE A 78 6.28 4.44 -6.68
CA ILE A 78 6.19 3.58 -5.50
C ILE A 78 7.29 2.53 -5.57
N LYS A 79 7.96 2.30 -4.42
CA LYS A 79 9.09 1.39 -4.32
C LYS A 79 8.70 -0.08 -4.35
N TRP A 80 7.52 -0.43 -3.84
CA TRP A 80 7.07 -1.81 -3.74
C TRP A 80 6.12 -2.15 -4.86
N PHE A 81 6.06 -3.44 -5.22
CA PHE A 81 5.15 -3.89 -6.25
C PHE A 81 3.69 -3.73 -5.82
N SER A 82 3.37 -4.15 -4.59
CA SER A 82 2.04 -4.00 -4.01
C SER A 82 2.08 -3.65 -2.53
N LEU A 83 1.10 -2.87 -2.09
CA LEU A 83 0.75 -2.63 -0.68
C LEU A 83 -0.70 -3.04 -0.45
N PHE A 84 -0.96 -3.74 0.63
CA PHE A 84 -2.29 -4.14 1.06
C PHE A 84 -2.51 -3.70 2.50
N LEU A 85 -3.70 -3.18 2.78
CA LEU A 85 -4.16 -2.97 4.15
C LEU A 85 -5.09 -4.13 4.52
N VAL A 86 -4.83 -4.70 5.70
CA VAL A 86 -5.49 -5.91 6.19
C VAL A 86 -6.24 -5.58 7.46
N ARG A 87 -7.49 -6.03 7.55
CA ARG A 87 -8.36 -5.91 8.72
C ARG A 87 -9.04 -7.24 8.97
N ASP A 88 -9.05 -7.70 10.22
CA ASP A 88 -9.63 -8.99 10.61
C ASP A 88 -9.10 -10.18 9.79
N GLY A 89 -7.84 -10.09 9.32
CA GLY A 89 -7.17 -11.10 8.50
C GLY A 89 -7.48 -11.03 7.00
N GLU A 90 -8.36 -10.12 6.56
CA GLU A 90 -8.77 -9.98 5.16
C GLU A 90 -8.21 -8.69 4.54
N VAL A 91 -7.87 -8.72 3.25
CA VAL A 91 -7.45 -7.54 2.49
C VAL A 91 -8.68 -6.70 2.16
N PHE A 92 -8.72 -5.46 2.64
CA PHE A 92 -9.81 -4.53 2.31
C PHE A 92 -9.37 -3.37 1.40
N PHE A 93 -8.06 -3.11 1.31
CA PHE A 93 -7.48 -2.13 0.38
C PHE A 93 -6.25 -2.73 -0.30
N SER A 94 -6.10 -2.50 -1.59
CA SER A 94 -4.88 -2.80 -2.34
C SER A 94 -4.43 -1.60 -3.18
N SER A 95 -3.11 -1.41 -3.23
CA SER A 95 -2.41 -0.54 -4.16
C SER A 95 -1.36 -1.38 -4.87
N GLU A 96 -1.64 -1.77 -6.11
CA GLU A 96 -0.92 -2.81 -6.85
C GLU A 96 -0.19 -2.23 -8.06
N HIS A 97 0.72 -3.03 -8.61
CA HIS A 97 1.49 -2.70 -9.81
C HIS A 97 2.23 -1.35 -9.71
N TYR A 98 2.90 -1.13 -8.57
CA TYR A 98 3.57 0.13 -8.22
C TYR A 98 2.61 1.33 -8.10
N GLY A 99 1.39 1.06 -7.60
CA GLY A 99 0.34 2.06 -7.37
C GLY A 99 -0.37 2.50 -8.65
N LYS A 100 -0.43 1.63 -9.66
CA LYS A 100 -1.17 1.91 -10.90
C LYS A 100 -2.63 1.47 -10.83
N GLU A 101 -2.93 0.57 -9.91
CA GLU A 101 -4.25 -0.02 -9.75
C GLU A 101 -4.59 -0.11 -8.27
N PHE A 102 -5.77 0.37 -7.91
CA PHE A 102 -6.25 0.29 -6.54
C PHE A 102 -7.54 -0.50 -6.49
N SER A 103 -7.70 -1.28 -5.43
CA SER A 103 -8.99 -1.87 -5.09
C SER A 103 -9.35 -1.58 -3.65
N ILE A 104 -10.65 -1.46 -3.39
CA ILE A 104 -11.15 -1.35 -2.03
C ILE A 104 -12.48 -2.08 -1.87
N THR A 105 -12.66 -2.72 -0.72
CA THR A 105 -13.85 -3.49 -0.39
C THR A 105 -14.45 -2.99 0.92
N GLY A 106 -15.77 -3.14 1.07
CA GLY A 106 -16.45 -2.84 2.34
C GLY A 106 -16.59 -1.34 2.69
N ILE A 107 -16.44 -0.43 1.72
CA ILE A 107 -16.60 1.01 1.96
C ILE A 107 -18.05 1.50 1.80
N THR A 108 -18.35 2.60 2.48
CA THR A 108 -19.64 3.29 2.39
C THR A 108 -19.83 4.05 1.07
N LYS A 109 -21.07 4.47 0.79
CA LYS A 109 -21.38 5.30 -0.38
C LYS A 109 -20.70 6.66 -0.33
N ASP A 110 -20.48 7.22 0.84
CA ASP A 110 -19.86 8.54 0.98
C ASP A 110 -18.34 8.47 0.87
N GLU A 111 -17.72 7.42 1.39
CA GLU A 111 -16.32 7.10 1.10
C GLU A 111 -16.09 6.87 -0.38
N LEU A 112 -16.97 6.12 -1.05
CA LEU A 112 -16.86 5.92 -2.49
C LEU A 112 -16.90 7.24 -3.27
N LYS A 113 -17.76 8.19 -2.87
CA LYS A 113 -17.79 9.52 -3.48
C LYS A 113 -16.50 10.29 -3.20
N TRP A 114 -16.01 10.25 -1.97
CA TRP A 114 -14.77 10.90 -1.57
C TRP A 114 -13.56 10.35 -2.33
N VAL A 115 -13.41 9.03 -2.42
CA VAL A 115 -12.32 8.39 -3.18
C VAL A 115 -12.36 8.83 -4.65
N LYS A 116 -13.55 8.89 -5.26
CA LYS A 116 -13.72 9.40 -6.64
C LYS A 116 -13.35 10.89 -6.81
N CYS A 117 -13.34 11.67 -5.74
CA CYS A 117 -12.87 13.06 -5.76
C CYS A 117 -11.36 13.18 -5.58
N VAL A 118 -10.74 12.22 -4.87
CA VAL A 118 -9.30 12.18 -4.61
C VAL A 118 -8.52 11.57 -5.78
N VAL A 119 -9.05 10.48 -6.35
CA VAL A 119 -8.42 9.73 -7.44
C VAL A 119 -8.50 10.48 -8.78
N PRO A 120 -7.41 10.55 -9.58
CA PRO A 120 -7.45 11.12 -10.92
C PRO A 120 -8.46 10.42 -11.84
N LYS A 121 -9.13 11.17 -12.72
CA LYS A 121 -10.21 10.64 -13.59
C LYS A 121 -9.79 9.46 -14.49
N ASN A 122 -8.52 9.35 -14.82
CA ASN A 122 -7.93 8.33 -15.69
C ASN A 122 -7.24 7.20 -14.92
N PHE A 123 -7.38 7.16 -13.59
CA PHE A 123 -6.76 6.16 -12.74
C PHE A 123 -7.60 4.89 -12.65
N ILE A 124 -6.94 3.73 -12.54
CA ILE A 124 -7.61 2.42 -12.46
C ILE A 124 -7.99 2.17 -10.99
N PHE A 125 -9.30 2.22 -10.70
CA PHE A 125 -9.83 2.01 -9.37
C PHE A 125 -11.04 1.07 -9.41
N HIS A 126 -10.97 0.02 -8.59
CA HIS A 126 -11.98 -1.02 -8.47
C HIS A 126 -12.62 -1.00 -7.07
N THR A 127 -13.94 -1.19 -7.01
CA THR A 127 -14.69 -1.28 -5.75
C THR A 127 -15.57 -2.52 -5.77
N TYR A 128 -15.55 -3.29 -4.69
CA TYR A 128 -16.33 -4.52 -4.55
C TYR A 128 -17.22 -4.51 -3.31
#